data_AF-A0A349VRR9-F1
#
_entry.id   AF-A0A349VRR9-F1
#
_cell.length_a   1.000
_cell.length_b   1.000
_cell.length_c   1.000
_cell.angle_alpha   90.00
_cell.angle_beta   90.00
_cell.angle_gamma   90.00
#
_symmetry.space_group_name_H-M   'P 1'
#
loop_
_entity.id
_entity.type
_entity.pdbx_description
1 polymer ?
#
loop_
_entity_poly.entity_id
_entity_poly.type
_entity_poly.pdbx_seq_one_letter_code
_entity_poly.pdbx_strand_id
1 'polypeptide(L)' 'IDGKILDSFDIISLVSEINDKFDVVVSAEYMIPENFNSARALWELIQKLQDEE' A
#
# COMPACT_ATOMS: atom_id res chain seq x y z
N ILE A 1 -10.72 -1.97 -4.36
CA ILE A 1 -10.08 -1.39 -5.56
C ILE A 1 -10.40 -2.21 -6.79
N ASP A 2 -10.43 -1.54 -7.95
CA ASP A 2 -11.45 -1.56 -9.03
C ASP A 2 -12.22 -2.85 -9.29
N GLY A 3 -11.58 -4.02 -9.24
CA GLY A 3 -12.26 -5.32 -9.29
C GLY A 3 -13.09 -5.67 -8.05
N LYS A 4 -13.12 -4.80 -7.03
CA LYS A 4 -13.72 -5.03 -5.69
C LYS A 4 -13.17 -6.26 -4.96
N ILE A 5 -11.94 -6.67 -5.31
CA ILE A 5 -11.25 -7.81 -4.67
C ILE A 5 -10.72 -7.41 -3.28
N LEU A 6 -10.21 -6.18 -3.17
CA LEU A 6 -9.77 -5.58 -1.92
C LEU A 6 -10.79 -4.50 -1.54
N ASP A 7 -11.36 -4.56 -0.35
CA ASP A 7 -12.22 -3.52 0.19
C ASP A 7 -11.46 -2.56 1.11
N SER A 8 -12.16 -1.62 1.76
CA SER A 8 -11.52 -0.66 2.66
C SER A 8 -10.83 -1.31 3.85
N PHE A 9 -11.36 -2.40 4.39
CA PHE A 9 -10.79 -3.08 5.55
C PHE A 9 -9.54 -3.87 5.16
N ASP A 10 -9.55 -4.50 3.97
CA ASP A 10 -8.38 -5.19 3.43
C ASP A 10 -7.20 -4.23 3.25
N ILE A 11 -7.46 -3.04 2.71
CA ILE A 11 -6.44 -2.00 2.49
C ILE A 11 -5.81 -1.55 3.81
N ILE A 12 -6.62 -1.30 4.84
CA ILE A 12 -6.12 -0.89 6.15
C ILE A 12 -5.27 -2.01 6.78
N SER A 13 -5.70 -3.26 6.65
CA SER A 13 -4.95 -4.42 7.15
C SER A 13 -3.61 -4.58 6.43
N LEU A 14 -3.62 -4.47 5.09
CA LEU A 14 -2.40 -4.50 4.26
C LEU A 14 -1.42 -3.38 4.63
N VAL A 15 -1.91 -2.16 4.84
CA VAL A 15 -1.07 -1.03 5.23
C VAL A 15 -0.41 -1.28 6.60
N SER A 16 -1.15 -1.84 7.57
CA SER A 16 -0.58 -2.22 8.86
C SER A 16 0.53 -3.26 8.69
N GLU A 17 0.30 -4.31 7.90
CA GLU A 17 1.32 -5.34 7.65
C GLU A 17 2.55 -4.79 6.93
N ILE A 18 2.37 -3.85 6.00
CA ILE A 18 3.46 -3.21 5.27
C ILE A 18 4.32 -2.39 6.24
N ASN A 19 3.69 -1.61 7.10
CA ASN A 19 4.39 -0.82 8.11
C ASN A 19 5.23 -1.73 9.02
N ASP A 20 4.62 -2.79 9.56
CA ASP A 20 5.29 -3.72 10.47
C ASP A 20 6.45 -4.51 9.79
N LYS A 21 6.34 -4.84 8.50
CA LYS A 21 7.33 -5.67 7.78
C LYS A 21 8.44 -4.89 7.13
N PHE A 22 8.16 -3.68 6.66
CA PHE A 22 9.09 -2.89 5.85
C PHE A 22 9.54 -1.60 6.53
N ASP A 23 9.02 -1.31 7.73
CA ASP A 23 9.33 -0.11 8.53
C ASP A 23 9.01 1.19 7.78
N VAL A 24 7.91 1.19 7.01
CA VAL A 24 7.46 2.34 6.22
C VAL A 24 6.07 2.83 6.63
N VAL A 25 5.86 4.14 6.56
CA VAL A 25 4.56 4.76 6.86
C VAL A 25 3.81 5.06 5.55
N VAL A 26 2.69 4.37 5.33
CA VAL A 26 1.79 4.63 4.19
C VAL A 26 0.70 5.63 4.59
N SER A 27 0.85 6.89 4.19
CA SER A 27 -0.16 7.93 4.38
C SER A 27 -1.44 7.68 3.58
N ALA A 28 -2.56 8.23 4.05
CA ALA A 28 -3.87 8.09 3.38
C ALA A 28 -3.88 8.59 1.93
N GLU A 29 -3.03 9.55 1.57
CA GLU A 29 -2.88 10.04 0.20
C GLU A 29 -2.37 8.98 -0.79
N TYR A 30 -1.64 7.98 -0.29
CA TYR A 30 -1.14 6.88 -1.10
C TYR A 30 -2.15 5.73 -1.23
N MET A 31 -3.28 5.78 -0.51
CA MET A 31 -4.36 4.77 -0.57
C MET A 31 -5.28 4.97 -1.79
N ILE A 32 -4.67 5.09 -2.97
CA ILE A 32 -5.33 5.26 -4.26
C ILE A 32 -5.28 3.95 -5.07
N PRO A 33 -6.24 3.71 -5.99
CA PRO A 33 -6.28 2.49 -6.79
C PRO A 33 -4.97 2.18 -7.52
N GLU A 34 -4.28 3.19 -8.02
CA GLU A 34 -3.00 3.04 -8.73
C GLU A 34 -1.96 2.26 -7.92
N ASN A 35 -1.88 2.48 -6.61
CA ASN A 35 -0.88 1.84 -5.74
C ASN A 35 -1.28 0.44 -5.26
N PHE A 36 -2.57 0.09 -5.32
CA PHE A 36 -3.07 -1.15 -4.71
C PHE A 36 -3.65 -2.14 -5.74
N ASN A 37 -3.97 -1.69 -6.97
CA ASN A 37 -4.57 -2.53 -8.02
C ASN A 37 -3.64 -3.66 -8.53
N SER A 38 -2.37 -3.66 -8.15
CA SER A 38 -1.47 -4.77 -8.43
C SER A 38 -0.40 -4.90 -7.34
N ALA A 39 0.07 -6.13 -7.11
CA ALA A 39 1.19 -6.39 -6.21
C ALA A 39 2.46 -5.64 -6.64
N ARG A 40 2.64 -5.43 -7.95
CA ARG A 40 3.76 -4.67 -8.49
C ARG A 40 3.68 -3.19 -8.10
N ALA A 41 2.52 -2.57 -8.27
CA ALA A 41 2.33 -1.17 -7.90
C ALA A 41 2.49 -0.95 -6.39
N LEU A 42 2.01 -1.92 -5.59
CA LEU A 42 2.20 -1.89 -4.15
C LEU A 42 3.67 -1.99 -3.77
N TRP A 43 4.43 -2.86 -4.43
CA TRP A 43 5.86 -2.97 -4.24
C TRP A 43 6.61 -1.70 -4.67
N GLU A 44 6.26 -1.11 -5.81
CA GLU A 44 6.83 0.17 -6.27
C GLU A 44 6.56 1.30 -5.26
N LEU A 45 5.37 1.35 -4.65
CA LEU A 45 5.06 2.28 -3.56
C LEU A 45 5.96 2.04 -2.34
N ILE A 46 6.12 0.78 -1.89
CA ILE A 46 6.96 0.45 -0.74
C ILE A 46 8.40 0.90 -0.98
N GLN A 47 8.97 0.58 -2.15
CA GLN A 47 10.34 0.99 -2.49
C GLN A 47 10.50 2.52 -2.48
N LYS A 48 9.52 3.25 -3.05
CA LYS A 48 9.53 4.72 -3.04
C LYS A 48 9.54 5.28 -1.62
N LEU A 49 8.78 4.69 -0.70
CA LEU A 49 8.72 5.14 0.70
C LEU A 49 10.01 4.81 1.47
N GLN A 50 10.67 3.68 1.15
CA GLN A 50 11.97 3.33 1.74
C GLN A 50 13.11 4.22 1.23
N ASP A 51 13.06 4.65 -0.02
CA ASP A 51 14.07 5.53 -0.63
C ASP A 51 13.89 7.01 -0.23
N GLU A 52 12.75 7.38 0.37
CA GLU A 52 12.49 8.74 0.89
C GLU A 52 13.09 8.96 2.31
N GLU A 53 13.79 7.96 2.87
CA GLU A 53 14.70 8.08 4.04
C GLU A 53 16.15 8.39 3.66
#